data_AF-A0AAN6GCY2-F1
#
_entry.id   AF-A0AAN6GCY2-F1
#
_cell.length_a   1.000
_cell.length_b   1.000
_cell.length_c   1.000
_cell.angle_alpha   90.00
_cell.angle_beta   90.00
_cell.angle_gamma   90.00
#
_symmetry.space_group_name_H-M   'P 1'
#
loop_
_entity.id
_entity.type
_entity.pdbx_description
1 polymer ?
#
loop_
_entity_poly.entity_id
_entity_poly.type
_entity_poly.pdbx_seq_one_letter_code
_entity_poly.pdbx_strand_id
1 'polypeptide(L)'
;MDKEADPSGGWKFAQCFGDKGEVDDITEADIISTVEFDHTGDYLATGDKGGRVVLFERNESKKGCEYKFYTEFQSHEPEFDYLKSLEIEEKINKIKWCRRQNAAHFLLSTNDKTIKLWKVFEKTLKVVAENNLSNGWQSANPHLDPSMLTIPTPAVGSGTSLRLPRMTQHDSIVAAVPRRRYANAHAYHINSISVNSDGETYISTDDLRINLWNLDNSERSFNIVDIKPVNMEELTEVITAAEFHPQHCNHFVYSSSKGTIKLADMRESALCDQHAKLFEEEEDPSTKSFFSEIISSISDVKFSRDGRYILSRDYLTLKIWDINMDSKPVKTINIHDHLRSKLCDLYENDSIFDKFEALWGPDGRKVLTGSYNNYFHVFDKDDASDVVLQADKSAFKAKRNAAGKGKGKGSPGVVTQVNTDNVVSCECAGSWGGERWRPRLGALLLRP
;
A
#
# COMPACT_ATOMS: atom_id res chain seq x y z
N MET A 1 8.75 -40.16 -16.34
CA MET A 1 9.03 -38.81 -16.87
C MET A 1 8.52 -37.85 -15.81
N ASP A 2 9.33 -37.65 -14.79
CA ASP A 2 9.06 -36.67 -13.75
C ASP A 2 9.25 -35.30 -14.39
N LYS A 3 8.18 -34.52 -14.49
CA LYS A 3 8.30 -33.10 -14.84
C LYS A 3 9.08 -32.47 -13.68
N GLU A 4 10.31 -32.03 -13.95
CA GLU A 4 11.02 -31.12 -13.05
C GLU A 4 10.04 -30.00 -12.67
N ALA A 5 9.74 -29.91 -11.37
CA ALA A 5 8.89 -28.87 -10.85
C ALA A 5 9.60 -27.53 -11.14
N ASP A 6 8.92 -26.66 -11.87
CA ASP A 6 9.42 -25.32 -12.18
C ASP A 6 9.79 -24.61 -10.86
N PRO A 7 11.08 -24.28 -10.63
CA PRO A 7 11.53 -23.67 -9.37
C PRO A 7 10.87 -22.31 -9.11
N SER A 8 10.32 -21.67 -10.15
CA SER A 8 9.56 -20.43 -10.03
C SER A 8 8.10 -20.63 -9.60
N GLY A 9 7.62 -21.87 -9.42
CA GLY A 9 6.20 -22.14 -9.15
C GLY A 9 5.23 -21.67 -10.25
N GLY A 10 5.76 -21.37 -11.44
CA GLY A 10 5.03 -20.81 -12.58
C GLY A 10 4.87 -19.29 -12.56
N TRP A 11 5.56 -18.58 -11.66
CA TRP A 11 5.59 -17.11 -11.62
C TRP A 11 6.41 -16.54 -12.78
N LYS A 12 5.91 -15.48 -13.42
CA LYS A 12 6.57 -14.86 -14.58
C LYS A 12 6.66 -13.35 -14.44
N PHE A 13 7.73 -12.79 -14.99
CA PHE A 13 7.86 -11.34 -15.13
C PHE A 13 6.82 -10.79 -16.10
N ALA A 14 5.93 -9.95 -15.57
CA ALA A 14 4.93 -9.22 -16.33
C ALA A 14 5.38 -7.78 -16.57
N GLN A 15 5.58 -7.00 -15.50
CA GLN A 15 5.77 -5.55 -15.58
C GLN A 15 6.68 -5.00 -14.48
N CYS A 16 7.28 -3.84 -14.76
CA CYS A 16 8.15 -3.09 -13.87
C CYS A 16 7.93 -1.59 -14.12
N PHE A 17 7.74 -0.80 -13.06
CA PHE A 17 7.49 0.64 -13.11
C PHE A 17 8.59 1.42 -12.39
N GLY A 18 9.17 2.43 -13.03
CA GLY A 18 10.15 3.33 -12.43
C GLY A 18 11.29 3.72 -13.38
N ASP A 19 12.20 4.54 -12.89
CA ASP A 19 13.19 5.21 -13.74
C ASP A 19 14.29 4.27 -14.25
N LYS A 20 14.69 4.48 -15.51
CA LYS A 20 15.58 3.59 -16.28
C LYS A 20 17.08 3.82 -16.00
N GLY A 21 17.44 4.82 -15.18
CA GLY A 21 18.82 5.16 -14.84
C GLY A 21 19.57 4.08 -14.05
N GLU A 22 20.90 4.23 -13.91
CA GLU A 22 21.74 3.41 -13.02
C GLU A 22 21.36 3.63 -11.56
N VAL A 23 21.63 2.67 -10.66
CA VAL A 23 21.14 2.60 -9.27
C VAL A 23 21.43 3.84 -8.42
N ASP A 24 22.42 4.66 -8.80
CA ASP A 24 22.89 5.80 -8.03
C ASP A 24 22.06 7.10 -8.19
N ASP A 25 21.21 7.22 -9.22
CA ASP A 25 20.40 8.42 -9.48
C ASP A 25 18.98 8.40 -8.87
N ILE A 26 18.74 7.72 -7.75
CA ILE A 26 17.39 7.68 -7.11
C ILE A 26 17.17 8.92 -6.28
N THR A 27 16.08 9.64 -6.50
CA THR A 27 15.63 10.64 -5.54
C THR A 27 14.90 9.96 -4.39
N GLU A 28 15.20 10.35 -3.14
CA GLU A 28 14.57 9.73 -1.97
C GLU A 28 13.04 9.85 -1.98
N ALA A 29 12.51 10.88 -2.63
CA ALA A 29 11.08 11.12 -2.82
C ALA A 29 10.39 10.04 -3.67
N ASP A 30 11.09 9.42 -4.63
CA ASP A 30 10.53 8.39 -5.52
C ASP A 30 10.50 6.99 -4.88
N ILE A 31 11.01 6.83 -3.66
CA ILE A 31 11.01 5.53 -2.97
C ILE A 31 9.59 5.17 -2.55
N ILE A 32 9.08 4.06 -3.09
CA ILE A 32 7.76 3.51 -2.73
C ILE A 32 7.81 3.06 -1.26
N SER A 33 6.83 3.50 -0.49
CA SER A 33 6.68 3.22 0.94
C SER A 33 5.49 2.34 1.26
N THR A 34 4.49 2.26 0.37
CA THR A 34 3.32 1.40 0.54
C THR A 34 2.68 1.02 -0.79
N VAL A 35 2.11 -0.17 -0.87
CA VAL A 35 1.43 -0.71 -2.06
C VAL A 35 0.16 -1.43 -1.61
N GLU A 36 -0.98 -1.11 -2.22
CA GLU A 36 -2.27 -1.72 -1.85
C GLU A 36 -3.16 -1.92 -3.08
N PHE A 37 -3.60 -3.16 -3.29
CA PHE A 37 -4.64 -3.47 -4.27
C PHE A 37 -6.02 -3.07 -3.77
N ASP A 38 -6.88 -2.70 -4.70
CA ASP A 38 -8.30 -2.60 -4.38
C ASP A 38 -8.92 -4.00 -4.17
N HIS A 39 -10.16 -4.01 -3.68
CA HIS A 39 -10.83 -5.25 -3.31
C HIS A 39 -11.04 -6.21 -4.50
N THR A 40 -11.13 -5.71 -5.73
CA THR A 40 -11.29 -6.54 -6.93
C THR A 40 -9.96 -6.98 -7.53
N GLY A 41 -8.88 -6.24 -7.26
CA GLY A 41 -7.58 -6.42 -7.91
C GLY A 41 -7.56 -5.83 -9.32
N ASP A 42 -8.41 -4.87 -9.62
CA ASP A 42 -8.40 -4.13 -10.89
C ASP A 42 -7.65 -2.80 -10.76
N TYR A 43 -7.51 -2.29 -9.54
CA TYR A 43 -6.75 -1.08 -9.26
C TYR A 43 -5.62 -1.36 -8.26
N LEU A 44 -4.50 -0.70 -8.48
CA LEU A 44 -3.33 -0.74 -7.61
C LEU A 44 -2.96 0.68 -7.21
N ALA A 45 -2.83 0.92 -5.90
CA ALA A 45 -2.32 2.18 -5.37
C ALA A 45 -0.90 1.99 -4.86
N THR A 46 -0.03 2.94 -5.14
CA THR A 46 1.31 3.05 -4.54
C THR A 46 1.46 4.42 -3.90
N GLY A 47 2.02 4.45 -2.69
CA GLY A 47 2.45 5.68 -2.03
C GLY A 47 3.96 5.72 -1.94
N ASP A 48 4.54 6.92 -2.00
CA ASP A 48 5.97 7.12 -1.91
C ASP A 48 6.38 8.02 -0.73
N LYS A 49 7.70 8.14 -0.54
CA LYS A 49 8.29 9.03 0.45
C LYS A 49 8.08 10.51 0.15
N GLY A 50 7.91 10.88 -1.11
CA GLY A 50 7.59 12.24 -1.55
C GLY A 50 6.11 12.61 -1.42
N GLY A 51 5.30 11.80 -0.73
CA GLY A 51 3.91 12.12 -0.41
C GLY A 51 2.93 12.00 -1.58
N ARG A 52 3.33 11.42 -2.70
CA ARG A 52 2.47 11.19 -3.87
C ARG A 52 1.75 9.84 -3.75
N VAL A 53 0.57 9.80 -4.34
CA VAL A 53 -0.18 8.56 -4.55
C VAL A 53 -0.36 8.36 -6.06
N VAL A 54 0.11 7.23 -6.55
CA VAL A 54 -0.02 6.81 -7.95
C VAL A 54 -0.98 5.64 -8.04
N LEU A 55 -1.98 5.75 -8.90
CA LEU A 55 -2.95 4.71 -9.17
C LEU A 55 -2.71 4.09 -10.54
N PHE A 56 -2.83 2.77 -10.60
CA PHE A 56 -2.79 2.01 -11.83
C PHE A 56 -4.08 1.21 -11.99
N GLU A 57 -4.51 1.04 -13.24
CA GLU A 57 -5.70 0.27 -13.61
C GLU A 57 -5.28 -0.94 -14.45
N ARG A 58 -5.86 -2.09 -14.17
CA ARG A 58 -5.64 -3.32 -14.92
C ARG A 58 -6.14 -3.17 -16.35
N ASN A 59 -5.29 -3.57 -17.30
CA ASN A 59 -5.60 -3.54 -18.72
C ASN A 59 -6.22 -4.87 -19.15
N GLU A 60 -7.54 -4.90 -19.33
CA GLU A 60 -8.28 -6.08 -19.79
C GLU A 60 -8.00 -6.45 -21.26
N SER A 61 -7.50 -5.49 -22.06
CA SER A 61 -7.33 -5.65 -23.51
C SER A 61 -6.16 -6.55 -23.92
N LYS A 62 -5.22 -6.83 -23.01
CA LYS A 62 -4.03 -7.63 -23.29
C LYS A 62 -4.17 -9.02 -22.66
N LYS A 63 -3.71 -10.05 -23.37
CA LYS A 63 -3.72 -11.46 -22.91
C LYS A 63 -2.83 -11.75 -21.70
N GLY A 64 -2.30 -10.73 -21.03
CA GLY A 64 -1.56 -10.80 -19.79
C GLY A 64 -2.05 -9.69 -18.87
N CYS A 65 -2.04 -9.92 -17.56
CA CYS A 65 -2.40 -8.87 -16.62
C CYS A 65 -1.27 -7.81 -16.64
N GLU A 66 -1.60 -6.63 -17.12
CA GLU A 66 -0.71 -5.47 -17.16
C GLU A 66 -1.47 -4.31 -16.53
N TYR A 67 -0.79 -3.49 -15.76
CA TYR A 67 -1.37 -2.31 -15.15
C TYR A 67 -0.93 -1.09 -15.95
N LYS A 68 -1.89 -0.26 -16.35
CA LYS A 68 -1.63 1.03 -16.99
C LYS A 68 -1.73 2.13 -15.95
N PHE A 69 -0.94 3.18 -16.12
CA PHE A 69 -1.08 4.40 -15.33
C PHE A 69 -2.52 4.92 -15.43
N TYR A 70 -3.14 5.19 -14.29
CA TYR A 70 -4.51 5.70 -14.20
C TYR A 70 -4.51 7.19 -13.80
N THR A 71 -3.90 7.52 -12.67
CA THR A 71 -3.76 8.91 -12.21
C THR A 71 -2.69 9.03 -11.13
N GLU A 72 -2.22 10.24 -10.88
CA GLU A 72 -1.27 10.59 -9.82
C GLU A 72 -1.71 11.89 -9.17
N PHE A 73 -1.52 12.00 -7.86
CA PHE A 73 -1.78 13.23 -7.12
C PHE A 73 -0.89 13.34 -5.88
N GLN A 74 -0.57 14.58 -5.50
CA GLN A 74 0.10 14.88 -4.24
C GLN A 74 -0.88 14.65 -3.08
N SER A 75 -0.60 13.67 -2.23
CA SER A 75 -1.45 13.36 -1.08
C SER A 75 -1.05 14.16 0.16
N HIS A 76 0.22 14.18 0.51
CA HIS A 76 0.75 14.91 1.67
C HIS A 76 1.87 15.83 1.24
N GLU A 77 2.05 16.92 1.97
CA GLU A 77 3.17 17.86 1.79
C GLU A 77 3.89 17.96 3.13
N PRO A 78 5.18 18.33 3.15
CA PRO A 78 5.90 18.47 4.41
C PRO A 78 5.22 19.54 5.26
N GLU A 79 4.93 19.19 6.51
CA GLU A 79 4.31 20.08 7.49
C GLU A 79 5.25 20.22 8.70
N PHE A 80 5.19 21.35 9.41
CA PHE A 80 6.00 21.57 10.61
C PHE A 80 5.12 22.01 11.77
N ASP A 81 5.13 21.25 12.86
CA ASP A 81 4.48 21.63 14.11
C ASP A 81 5.44 22.52 14.92
N TYR A 82 5.25 23.84 14.81
CA TYR A 82 6.05 24.84 15.52
C TYR A 82 5.94 24.77 17.05
N LEU A 83 4.84 24.23 17.59
CA LEU A 83 4.65 24.16 19.04
C LEU A 83 5.43 22.98 19.63
N LYS A 84 5.53 21.89 18.88
CA LYS A 84 6.29 20.70 19.27
C LYS A 84 7.70 20.65 18.69
N SER A 85 8.04 21.59 17.82
CA SER A 85 9.27 21.58 17.01
C SER A 85 9.45 20.24 16.28
N LEU A 86 8.36 19.74 15.69
CA LEU A 86 8.32 18.43 15.04
C LEU A 86 8.07 18.62 13.55
N GLU A 87 9.00 18.12 12.74
CA GLU A 87 8.80 17.96 11.31
C GLU A 87 7.88 16.77 11.02
N ILE A 88 6.90 16.97 10.17
CA ILE A 88 5.95 15.96 9.74
C ILE A 88 6.27 15.67 8.28
N GLU A 89 6.89 14.52 8.04
CA GLU A 89 7.24 14.07 6.69
C GLU A 89 5.99 13.90 5.81
N GLU A 90 6.13 14.17 4.51
CA GLU A 90 5.07 13.86 3.54
C GLU A 90 4.93 12.36 3.22
N LYS A 91 5.89 11.53 3.65
CA LYS A 91 5.93 10.09 3.38
C LYS A 91 4.59 9.41 3.65
N ILE A 92 4.11 8.65 2.67
CA ILE A 92 2.88 7.87 2.81
C ILE A 92 3.19 6.56 3.56
N ASN A 93 2.67 6.40 4.77
CA ASN A 93 2.90 5.19 5.57
C ASN A 93 2.02 4.01 5.14
N LYS A 94 0.73 4.29 4.87
CA LYS A 94 -0.28 3.29 4.48
C LYS A 94 -1.33 3.89 3.56
N ILE A 95 -1.84 3.07 2.65
CA ILE A 95 -3.02 3.33 1.83
C ILE A 95 -4.04 2.22 2.10
N LYS A 96 -5.31 2.58 2.28
CA LYS A 96 -6.40 1.60 2.34
C LYS A 96 -7.58 2.04 1.48
N TRP A 97 -8.02 1.14 0.61
CA TRP A 97 -9.20 1.35 -0.21
C TRP A 97 -10.46 1.25 0.64
N CYS A 98 -11.41 2.16 0.43
CA CYS A 98 -12.76 2.01 0.95
C CYS A 98 -13.59 1.16 -0.02
N ARG A 99 -14.64 0.49 0.48
CA ARG A 99 -15.57 -0.24 -0.39
C ARG A 99 -16.22 0.73 -1.38
N ARG A 100 -16.21 0.35 -2.66
CA ARG A 100 -16.74 1.16 -3.75
C ARG A 100 -18.28 1.22 -3.65
N GLN A 101 -18.83 2.41 -3.43
CA GLN A 101 -20.29 2.64 -3.36
C GLN A 101 -20.89 3.15 -4.68
N ASN A 102 -20.07 3.77 -5.53
CA ASN A 102 -20.48 4.35 -6.81
C ASN A 102 -19.33 4.30 -7.82
N ALA A 103 -19.47 4.99 -8.96
CA ALA A 103 -18.42 5.00 -9.97
C ALA A 103 -17.10 5.61 -9.48
N ALA A 104 -17.11 6.44 -8.43
CA ALA A 104 -15.91 6.99 -7.84
C ALA A 104 -15.22 6.00 -6.90
N HIS A 105 -13.90 6.10 -6.89
CA HIS A 105 -13.01 5.40 -6.00
C HIS A 105 -12.75 6.22 -4.74
N PHE A 106 -12.66 5.53 -3.60
CA PHE A 106 -12.38 6.14 -2.32
C PHE A 106 -11.21 5.40 -1.66
N LEU A 107 -10.23 6.15 -1.20
CA LEU A 107 -9.06 5.59 -0.50
C LEU A 107 -8.62 6.53 0.62
N LEU A 108 -8.19 5.93 1.72
CA LEU A 108 -7.51 6.60 2.82
C LEU A 108 -6.01 6.53 2.56
N SER A 109 -5.33 7.65 2.73
CA SER A 109 -3.87 7.70 2.80
C SER A 109 -3.46 8.35 4.11
N THR A 110 -2.36 7.91 4.71
CA THR A 110 -1.86 8.47 5.97
C THR A 110 -0.36 8.72 5.90
N ASN A 111 0.08 9.80 6.54
CA ASN A 111 1.46 9.97 6.98
C ASN A 111 1.53 9.74 8.51
N ASP A 112 2.55 10.27 9.17
CA ASP A 112 2.76 10.08 10.60
C ASP A 112 1.71 10.72 11.52
N LYS A 113 0.98 11.74 11.04
CA LYS A 113 0.08 12.55 11.90
C LYS A 113 -1.31 12.80 11.33
N THR A 114 -1.47 12.67 10.03
CA THR A 114 -2.70 13.04 9.32
C THR A 114 -3.15 11.93 8.39
N ILE A 115 -4.46 11.74 8.31
CA ILE A 115 -5.11 10.82 7.39
C ILE A 115 -5.99 11.64 6.46
N LYS A 116 -5.99 11.33 5.16
CA LYS A 116 -6.83 12.00 4.17
C LYS A 116 -7.70 10.99 3.45
N LEU A 117 -9.00 11.31 3.32
CA LEU A 117 -9.93 10.57 2.48
C LEU A 117 -9.96 11.20 1.10
N TRP A 118 -9.50 10.46 0.10
CA TRP A 118 -9.47 10.87 -1.30
C TRP A 118 -10.67 10.31 -2.05
N LYS A 119 -11.22 11.13 -2.95
CA LYS A 119 -12.20 10.71 -3.94
C LYS A 119 -11.57 10.85 -5.33
N VAL A 120 -11.43 9.73 -6.03
CA VAL A 120 -10.93 9.69 -7.39
C VAL A 120 -12.07 9.33 -8.32
N PHE A 121 -12.34 10.16 -9.32
CA PHE A 121 -13.47 9.96 -10.23
C PHE A 121 -13.20 10.54 -11.61
N GLU A 122 -13.86 9.97 -12.60
CA GLU A 122 -13.86 10.51 -13.95
C GLU A 122 -14.80 11.72 -14.04
N LYS A 123 -14.24 12.86 -14.40
CA LYS A 123 -14.94 14.13 -14.58
C LYS A 123 -15.04 14.42 -16.07
N THR A 124 -16.26 14.35 -16.61
CA THR A 124 -16.55 14.81 -17.97
C THR A 124 -16.47 16.34 -18.00
N LEU A 125 -15.53 16.90 -18.74
CA LEU A 125 -15.43 18.33 -18.99
C LEU A 125 -16.55 18.73 -19.94
N LYS A 126 -17.42 19.60 -19.44
CA LYS A 126 -18.52 20.20 -20.20
C LYS A 126 -18.17 21.65 -20.46
N VAL A 127 -18.02 21.99 -21.74
CA VAL A 127 -17.80 23.37 -22.18
C VAL A 127 -19.16 23.97 -22.53
N VAL A 128 -19.35 25.24 -22.17
CA VAL A 128 -20.55 25.98 -22.58
C VAL A 128 -20.47 26.24 -24.07
N ALA A 129 -21.30 25.54 -24.84
CA ALA A 129 -21.34 25.64 -26.30
C ALA A 129 -22.18 26.82 -26.79
N GLU A 130 -23.25 27.14 -26.06
CA GLU A 130 -24.15 28.23 -26.40
C GLU A 130 -24.39 29.08 -25.15
N ASN A 131 -24.11 30.37 -25.25
CA ASN A 131 -24.52 31.37 -24.26
C ASN A 131 -25.04 32.61 -24.98
N ASN A 132 -25.82 33.44 -24.30
CA ASN A 132 -26.43 34.66 -24.83
C ASN A 132 -25.41 35.67 -25.40
N LEU A 133 -24.11 35.50 -25.09
CA LEU A 133 -22.99 36.31 -25.57
C LEU A 133 -22.24 35.69 -26.77
N SER A 134 -22.45 34.40 -27.06
CA SER A 134 -21.70 33.67 -28.12
C SER A 134 -22.07 34.11 -29.54
N ASN A 135 -23.27 34.69 -29.73
CA ASN A 135 -23.72 35.23 -31.02
C ASN A 135 -23.16 36.62 -31.35
N GLY A 136 -22.41 37.28 -30.45
CA GLY A 136 -21.85 38.61 -30.70
C GLY A 136 -20.56 38.61 -31.54
N TRP A 137 -19.93 37.46 -31.74
CA TRP A 137 -18.59 37.34 -32.34
C TRP A 137 -18.52 36.47 -33.60
N GLN A 138 -19.63 35.85 -34.01
CA GLN A 138 -19.70 35.21 -35.32
C GLN A 138 -20.02 36.27 -36.37
N SER A 139 -18.94 36.89 -36.88
CA SER A 139 -18.99 37.81 -37.99
C SER A 139 -19.74 37.19 -39.17
N ALA A 140 -20.88 37.76 -39.54
CA ALA A 140 -21.56 37.43 -40.79
C ALA A 140 -20.85 38.03 -42.02
N ASN A 141 -19.75 38.77 -41.85
CA ASN A 141 -18.99 39.37 -42.95
C ASN A 141 -17.49 39.52 -42.61
N PRO A 142 -16.59 38.75 -43.23
CA PRO A 142 -15.14 38.83 -42.99
C PRO A 142 -14.47 40.13 -43.47
N HIS A 143 -15.23 41.15 -43.87
CA HIS A 143 -14.75 42.40 -44.48
C HIS A 143 -15.11 43.68 -43.71
N LEU A 144 -15.68 43.61 -42.51
CA LEU A 144 -15.96 44.80 -41.68
C LEU A 144 -14.98 44.92 -40.50
N ASP A 145 -14.51 46.16 -40.29
CA ASP A 145 -13.62 46.56 -39.21
C ASP A 145 -14.31 46.37 -37.83
N PRO A 146 -13.65 45.76 -36.83
CA PRO A 146 -14.24 45.44 -35.52
C PRO A 146 -14.80 46.64 -34.75
N SER A 147 -14.39 47.86 -35.12
CA SER A 147 -14.84 49.11 -34.49
C SER A 147 -16.24 49.59 -34.91
N MET A 148 -16.82 49.01 -35.98
CA MET A 148 -18.13 49.40 -36.53
C MET A 148 -19.26 48.39 -36.26
N LEU A 149 -18.97 47.33 -35.50
CA LEU A 149 -19.97 46.32 -35.15
C LEU A 149 -20.92 46.88 -34.08
N THR A 150 -22.20 47.02 -34.44
CA THR A 150 -23.26 47.37 -33.51
C THR A 150 -23.45 46.18 -32.56
N ILE A 151 -23.00 46.32 -31.32
CA ILE A 151 -23.27 45.35 -30.26
C ILE A 151 -24.80 45.27 -30.13
N PRO A 152 -25.46 44.11 -30.35
CA PRO A 152 -26.88 43.99 -30.12
C PRO A 152 -27.10 44.22 -28.62
N THR A 153 -27.62 45.39 -28.25
CA THR A 153 -28.08 45.65 -26.89
C THR A 153 -29.36 44.84 -26.69
N PRO A 154 -29.37 43.79 -25.86
CA PRO A 154 -30.61 43.09 -25.57
C PRO A 154 -31.55 44.09 -24.88
N ALA A 155 -32.78 44.23 -25.40
CA ALA A 155 -33.78 45.10 -24.81
C ALA A 155 -33.99 44.72 -23.33
N VAL A 156 -33.67 45.66 -22.44
CA VAL A 156 -33.79 45.48 -20.98
C VAL A 156 -35.25 45.13 -20.66
N GLY A 157 -35.48 43.94 -20.10
CA GLY A 157 -36.79 43.49 -19.63
C GLY A 157 -37.61 42.59 -20.57
N SER A 158 -37.18 42.30 -21.81
CA SER A 158 -38.01 41.53 -22.75
C SER A 158 -38.00 40.01 -22.52
N GLY A 159 -36.97 39.43 -21.88
CA GLY A 159 -36.87 37.99 -21.54
C GLY A 159 -36.80 37.01 -22.74
N THR A 160 -37.21 37.42 -23.94
CA THR A 160 -37.41 36.60 -25.15
C THR A 160 -36.12 36.15 -25.83
N SER A 161 -34.98 36.76 -25.52
CA SER A 161 -33.67 36.41 -26.09
C SER A 161 -32.76 35.64 -25.12
N LEU A 162 -33.26 35.27 -23.94
CA LEU A 162 -32.48 34.52 -22.95
C LEU A 162 -32.56 33.03 -23.26
N ARG A 163 -31.44 32.46 -23.69
CA ARG A 163 -31.21 31.01 -23.78
C ARG A 163 -30.51 30.53 -22.52
N LEU A 164 -30.89 29.33 -22.07
CA LEU A 164 -30.13 28.63 -21.05
C LEU A 164 -28.83 28.10 -21.65
N PRO A 165 -27.70 28.20 -20.91
CA PRO A 165 -26.43 27.68 -21.39
C PRO A 165 -26.54 26.20 -21.75
N ARG A 166 -26.21 25.84 -22.99
CA ARG A 166 -26.10 24.43 -23.39
C ARG A 166 -24.67 23.98 -23.24
N MET A 167 -24.50 22.85 -22.56
CA MET A 167 -23.21 22.20 -22.36
C MET A 167 -23.00 21.13 -23.40
N THR A 168 -21.87 21.15 -24.11
CA THR A 168 -21.38 20.02 -24.91
C THR A 168 -20.30 19.27 -24.15
N GLN A 169 -20.37 17.95 -24.18
CA GLN A 169 -19.33 17.08 -23.60
C GLN A 169 -18.12 17.11 -24.52
N HIS A 170 -16.95 17.41 -23.96
CA HIS A 170 -15.67 17.43 -24.68
C HIS A 170 -14.88 16.17 -24.32
N ASP A 171 -13.98 16.27 -23.35
CA ASP A 171 -13.15 15.17 -22.87
C ASP A 171 -13.49 14.77 -21.44
N SER A 172 -13.10 13.56 -21.04
CA SER A 172 -13.11 13.13 -19.65
C SER A 172 -11.68 13.15 -19.08
N ILE A 173 -11.56 13.64 -17.84
CA ILE A 173 -10.31 13.62 -17.08
C ILE A 173 -10.51 12.88 -15.76
N VAL A 174 -9.51 12.17 -15.27
CA VAL A 174 -9.53 11.62 -13.91
C VAL A 174 -9.13 12.71 -12.94
N ALA A 175 -9.98 12.99 -11.96
CA ALA A 175 -9.71 13.98 -10.92
C ALA A 175 -9.63 13.28 -9.56
N ALA A 176 -8.61 13.61 -8.78
CA ALA A 176 -8.47 13.23 -7.37
C ALA A 176 -8.70 14.45 -6.49
N VAL A 177 -9.63 14.36 -5.54
CA VAL A 177 -9.98 15.46 -4.64
C VAL A 177 -9.95 14.96 -3.19
N PRO A 178 -9.26 15.67 -2.28
CA PRO A 178 -9.31 15.34 -0.86
C PRO A 178 -10.70 15.75 -0.32
N ARG A 179 -11.48 14.77 0.11
CA ARG A 179 -12.81 15.04 0.70
C ARG A 179 -12.71 15.46 2.14
N ARG A 180 -11.82 14.82 2.90
CA ARG A 180 -11.68 15.00 4.35
C ARG A 180 -10.24 14.83 4.77
N ARG A 181 -9.88 15.55 5.84
CA ARG A 181 -8.59 15.47 6.51
C ARG A 181 -8.87 15.19 7.99
N TYR A 182 -8.40 14.07 8.50
CA TYR A 182 -8.46 13.66 9.89
C TYR A 182 -7.10 13.94 10.51
N ALA A 183 -7.04 14.85 11.47
CA ALA A 183 -5.79 15.34 12.04
C ALA A 183 -5.93 15.52 13.56
N ASN A 184 -4.80 15.73 14.24
CA ASN A 184 -4.72 16.08 15.67
C ASN A 184 -5.31 15.06 16.66
N ALA A 185 -5.52 13.81 16.26
CA ALA A 185 -5.97 12.75 17.17
C ALA A 185 -4.83 11.87 17.70
N HIS A 186 -3.69 11.86 17.01
CA HIS A 186 -2.53 11.03 17.36
C HIS A 186 -1.41 11.88 17.94
N ALA A 187 -0.91 11.45 19.11
CA ALA A 187 0.26 12.05 19.72
C ALA A 187 1.55 11.47 19.12
N TYR A 188 1.55 10.17 18.80
CA TYR A 188 2.67 9.40 18.26
C TYR A 188 2.54 9.15 16.76
N HIS A 189 3.42 8.37 16.16
CA HIS A 189 3.41 8.14 14.71
C HIS A 189 2.32 7.14 14.33
N ILE A 190 1.50 7.48 13.32
CA ILE A 190 0.48 6.56 12.82
C ILE A 190 1.17 5.41 12.09
N ASN A 191 1.02 4.19 12.62
CA ASN A 191 1.61 2.97 12.06
C ASN A 191 0.64 2.18 11.18
N SER A 192 -0.67 2.24 11.45
CA SER A 192 -1.67 1.52 10.66
C SER A 192 -3.02 2.24 10.56
N ILE A 193 -3.74 1.93 9.49
CA ILE A 193 -5.13 2.31 9.26
C ILE A 193 -5.88 1.10 8.72
N SER A 194 -7.12 0.90 9.15
CA SER A 194 -7.96 -0.19 8.67
C SER A 194 -9.42 0.25 8.58
N VAL A 195 -10.04 -0.01 7.43
CA VAL A 195 -11.48 0.26 7.20
C VAL A 195 -12.30 -0.86 7.81
N ASN A 196 -13.42 -0.52 8.45
CA ASN A 196 -14.32 -1.51 9.02
C ASN A 196 -15.23 -2.13 7.94
N SER A 197 -15.70 -3.34 8.19
CA SER A 197 -16.64 -4.07 7.34
C SER A 197 -18.03 -3.42 7.24
N ASP A 198 -18.36 -2.49 8.14
CA ASP A 198 -19.59 -1.69 8.12
C ASP A 198 -19.65 -0.66 6.97
N GLY A 199 -18.49 -0.27 6.41
CA GLY A 199 -18.38 0.73 5.35
C GLY A 199 -18.58 2.19 5.82
N GLU A 200 -18.67 2.44 7.13
CA GLU A 200 -18.87 3.76 7.73
C GLU A 200 -17.72 4.17 8.65
N THR A 201 -17.10 3.20 9.32
CA THR A 201 -16.03 3.46 10.30
C THR A 201 -14.68 2.92 9.85
N TYR A 202 -13.62 3.45 10.45
CA TYR A 202 -12.26 2.94 10.29
C TYR A 202 -11.46 3.22 11.56
N ILE A 203 -10.39 2.46 11.79
CA ILE A 203 -9.45 2.70 12.88
C ILE A 203 -8.15 3.26 12.34
N SER A 204 -7.50 4.07 13.15
CA SER A 204 -6.10 4.43 12.99
C SER A 204 -5.36 4.20 14.29
N THR A 205 -4.11 3.76 14.16
CA THR A 205 -3.29 3.37 15.31
C THR A 205 -1.99 4.12 15.32
N ASP A 206 -1.59 4.56 16.51
CA ASP A 206 -0.23 4.99 16.78
C ASP A 206 0.44 3.99 17.73
N ASP A 207 1.60 4.37 18.26
CA ASP A 207 2.41 3.49 19.09
C ASP A 207 1.74 3.10 20.42
N LEU A 208 0.74 3.85 20.91
CA LEU A 208 0.10 3.59 22.21
C LEU A 208 -1.43 3.60 22.16
N ARG A 209 -2.05 4.06 21.07
CA ARG A 209 -3.49 4.31 20.98
C ARG A 209 -4.09 3.83 19.68
N ILE A 210 -5.33 3.37 19.78
CA ILE A 210 -6.21 3.06 18.65
C ILE A 210 -7.41 3.99 18.71
N ASN A 211 -7.61 4.73 17.64
CA ASN A 211 -8.71 5.68 17.49
C ASN A 211 -9.68 5.16 16.43
N LEU A 212 -10.97 5.12 16.78
CA LEU A 212 -12.08 4.85 15.89
C LEU A 212 -12.61 6.16 15.30
N TRP A 213 -12.82 6.15 14.00
CA TRP A 213 -13.31 7.28 13.23
C TRP A 213 -14.55 6.89 12.44
N ASN A 214 -15.37 7.90 12.15
CA ASN A 214 -16.40 7.80 11.15
C ASN A 214 -15.91 8.49 9.87
N LEU A 215 -16.05 7.84 8.71
CA LEU A 215 -15.65 8.35 7.40
C LEU A 215 -16.33 9.68 7.03
N ASP A 216 -17.44 10.03 7.69
CA ASP A 216 -18.14 11.29 7.49
C ASP A 216 -17.86 12.36 8.56
N ASN A 217 -17.15 12.03 9.63
CA ASN A 217 -16.79 12.97 10.69
C ASN A 217 -15.28 13.09 10.84
N SER A 218 -14.72 14.22 10.42
CA SER A 218 -13.28 14.50 10.51
C SER A 218 -12.85 15.23 11.77
N GLU A 219 -13.78 15.72 12.59
CA GLU A 219 -13.46 16.56 13.75
C GLU A 219 -13.30 15.77 15.04
N ARG A 220 -13.92 14.59 15.13
CA ARG A 220 -13.93 13.78 16.35
C ARG A 220 -13.55 12.35 16.04
N SER A 221 -12.61 11.84 16.83
CA SER A 221 -12.30 10.42 16.94
C SER A 221 -12.69 9.93 18.33
N PHE A 222 -13.00 8.64 18.44
CA PHE A 222 -13.20 7.98 19.72
C PHE A 222 -12.01 7.07 19.99
N ASN A 223 -11.33 7.28 21.12
CA ASN A 223 -10.23 6.41 21.51
C ASN A 223 -10.79 5.11 22.10
N ILE A 224 -10.48 3.98 21.46
CA ILE A 224 -10.98 2.65 21.85
C ILE A 224 -9.95 1.84 22.62
N VAL A 225 -8.66 2.07 22.39
CA VAL A 225 -7.55 1.44 23.12
C VAL A 225 -6.54 2.53 23.49
N ASP A 226 -6.11 2.56 24.75
CA ASP A 226 -5.02 3.38 25.27
C ASP A 226 -4.15 2.51 26.18
N ILE A 227 -2.97 2.11 25.69
CA ILE A 227 -2.00 1.35 26.48
C ILE A 227 -0.93 2.26 27.10
N LYS A 228 -1.13 3.58 27.06
CA LYS A 228 -0.19 4.54 27.61
C LYS A 228 -0.03 4.32 29.13
N PRO A 229 1.19 4.03 29.62
CA PRO A 229 1.42 3.90 31.05
C PRO A 229 1.28 5.25 31.76
N VAL A 230 0.99 5.21 33.06
CA VAL A 230 0.89 6.42 33.89
C VAL A 230 2.24 7.14 33.92
N ASN A 231 3.34 6.37 34.06
CA ASN A 231 4.69 6.85 33.92
C ASN A 231 5.28 6.39 32.57
N MET A 232 5.72 7.33 31.73
CA MET A 232 6.33 7.01 30.44
C MET A 232 7.64 6.23 30.57
N GLU A 233 8.31 6.30 31.72
CA GLU A 233 9.51 5.51 32.00
C GLU A 233 9.22 4.00 32.15
N GLU A 234 7.98 3.64 32.48
CA GLU A 234 7.53 2.25 32.60
C GLU A 234 6.99 1.69 31.27
N LEU A 235 7.25 2.39 30.16
CA LEU A 235 6.82 1.92 28.84
C LEU A 235 7.58 0.65 28.46
N THR A 236 6.86 -0.46 28.42
CA THR A 236 7.44 -1.75 28.02
C THR A 236 6.85 -2.30 26.72
N GLU A 237 5.71 -1.80 26.27
CA GLU A 237 4.97 -2.34 25.13
C GLU A 237 4.45 -1.20 24.25
N VAL A 238 4.63 -1.34 22.93
CA VAL A 238 4.02 -0.44 21.93
C VAL A 238 3.20 -1.24 20.92
N ILE A 239 2.16 -0.61 20.39
CA ILE A 239 1.33 -1.15 19.31
C ILE A 239 2.10 -1.00 18.00
N THR A 240 2.20 -2.08 17.24
CA THR A 240 2.99 -2.09 16.00
C THR A 240 2.14 -2.10 14.73
N ALA A 241 0.98 -2.76 14.77
CA ALA A 241 0.01 -2.81 13.68
C ALA A 241 -1.38 -3.15 14.23
N ALA A 242 -2.42 -2.77 13.50
CA ALA A 242 -3.79 -3.21 13.78
C ALA A 242 -4.61 -3.37 12.50
N GLU A 243 -5.61 -4.25 12.56
CA GLU A 243 -6.52 -4.50 11.45
C GLU A 243 -7.91 -4.91 11.94
N PHE A 244 -8.94 -4.44 11.24
CA PHE A 244 -10.31 -4.90 11.43
C PHE A 244 -10.53 -6.28 10.84
N HIS A 245 -11.42 -7.05 11.46
CA HIS A 245 -11.88 -8.30 10.87
C HIS A 245 -12.64 -8.03 9.56
N PRO A 246 -12.36 -8.76 8.46
CA PRO A 246 -12.92 -8.45 7.14
C PRO A 246 -14.45 -8.60 7.05
N GLN A 247 -15.05 -9.38 7.96
CA GLN A 247 -16.48 -9.68 7.98
C GLN A 247 -17.22 -9.26 9.26
N HIS A 248 -16.50 -9.11 10.38
CA HIS A 248 -17.12 -8.90 11.69
C HIS A 248 -16.81 -7.49 12.14
N CYS A 249 -17.82 -6.62 12.14
CA CYS A 249 -17.62 -5.19 12.35
C CYS A 249 -17.18 -4.81 13.77
N ASN A 250 -17.29 -5.75 14.72
CA ASN A 250 -16.96 -5.56 16.11
C ASN A 250 -15.59 -6.15 16.51
N HIS A 251 -14.93 -6.90 15.63
CA HIS A 251 -13.66 -7.55 15.92
C HIS A 251 -12.52 -6.83 15.21
N PHE A 252 -11.45 -6.54 15.95
CA PHE A 252 -10.18 -6.10 15.39
C PHE A 252 -9.03 -6.71 16.18
N VAL A 253 -7.88 -6.83 15.54
CA VAL A 253 -6.64 -7.25 16.19
C VAL A 253 -5.67 -6.10 16.21
N TYR A 254 -4.81 -6.10 17.22
CA TYR A 254 -3.60 -5.30 17.23
C TYR A 254 -2.44 -6.12 17.75
N SER A 255 -1.27 -5.93 17.16
CA SER A 255 -0.02 -6.56 17.55
C SER A 255 0.85 -5.62 18.35
N SER A 256 1.80 -6.18 19.09
CA SER A 256 2.73 -5.39 19.88
C SER A 256 4.20 -5.73 19.66
N SER A 257 5.06 -4.84 20.16
CA SER A 257 6.51 -4.99 20.14
C SER A 257 7.04 -6.16 20.98
N LYS A 258 6.19 -6.78 21.81
CA LYS A 258 6.54 -7.96 22.62
C LYS A 258 6.16 -9.30 21.97
N GLY A 259 5.71 -9.28 20.71
CA GLY A 259 5.33 -10.50 20.02
C GLY A 259 3.96 -11.05 20.37
N THR A 260 3.09 -10.23 20.97
CA THR A 260 1.71 -10.62 21.28
C THR A 260 0.72 -10.05 20.27
N ILE A 261 -0.35 -10.80 19.99
CA ILE A 261 -1.50 -10.33 19.20
C ILE A 261 -2.73 -10.35 20.09
N LYS A 262 -3.43 -9.24 20.17
CA LYS A 262 -4.63 -9.08 21.01
C LYS A 262 -5.83 -8.90 20.11
N LEU A 263 -6.83 -9.77 20.27
CA LEU A 263 -8.12 -9.65 19.61
C LEU A 263 -9.08 -8.92 20.56
N ALA A 264 -9.64 -7.82 20.10
CA ALA A 264 -10.60 -7.01 20.85
C ALA A 264 -12.01 -7.18 20.27
N ASP A 265 -13.02 -7.25 21.15
CA ASP A 265 -14.43 -7.21 20.78
C ASP A 265 -15.10 -5.92 21.28
N MET A 266 -15.46 -5.06 20.33
CA MET A 266 -16.09 -3.77 20.58
C MET A 266 -17.51 -3.88 21.18
N ARG A 267 -18.10 -5.09 21.24
CA ARG A 267 -19.40 -5.30 21.89
C ARG A 267 -19.30 -5.61 23.37
N GLU A 268 -18.16 -6.11 23.84
CA GLU A 268 -17.98 -6.46 25.26
C GLU A 268 -17.87 -5.21 26.12
N SER A 269 -17.13 -4.20 25.64
CA SER A 269 -16.96 -2.92 26.32
C SER A 269 -16.80 -1.79 25.31
N ALA A 270 -17.29 -0.60 25.69
CA ALA A 270 -17.10 0.62 24.90
C ALA A 270 -15.62 1.01 24.80
N LEU A 271 -14.84 0.72 25.85
CA LEU A 271 -13.40 0.82 25.85
C LEU A 271 -12.85 -0.60 25.73
N CYS A 272 -12.04 -0.87 24.72
CA CYS A 272 -11.44 -2.18 24.49
C CYS A 272 -10.16 -2.34 25.33
N ASP A 273 -10.25 -2.01 26.61
CA ASP A 273 -9.15 -2.09 27.60
C ASP A 273 -8.80 -3.55 27.96
N GLN A 274 -9.81 -4.43 27.93
CA GLN A 274 -9.62 -5.88 27.97
C GLN A 274 -9.61 -6.46 26.56
N HIS A 275 -8.71 -7.42 26.32
CA HIS A 275 -8.69 -8.20 25.09
C HIS A 275 -9.56 -9.45 25.26
N ALA A 276 -10.35 -9.77 24.24
CA ALA A 276 -11.18 -10.97 24.23
C ALA A 276 -10.32 -12.23 24.12
N LYS A 277 -9.23 -12.17 23.35
CA LYS A 277 -8.23 -13.25 23.25
C LYS A 277 -6.82 -12.69 23.13
N LEU A 278 -5.85 -13.41 23.69
CA LEU A 278 -4.43 -13.12 23.60
C LEU A 278 -3.73 -14.28 22.88
N PHE A 279 -3.15 -14.01 21.73
CA PHE A 279 -2.34 -14.96 21.00
C PHE A 279 -0.88 -14.72 21.39
N GLU A 280 -0.33 -15.67 22.14
CA GLU A 280 1.04 -15.66 22.61
C GLU A 280 1.57 -17.09 22.53
N GLU A 281 2.83 -17.22 22.13
CA GLU A 281 3.54 -18.50 22.15
C GLU A 281 4.43 -18.52 23.39
N GLU A 282 4.23 -19.49 24.28
CA GLU A 282 5.09 -19.63 25.46
C GLU A 282 6.52 -19.99 25.02
N GLU A 283 7.43 -19.02 25.11
CA GLU A 283 8.85 -19.26 24.91
C GLU A 283 9.51 -19.83 26.17
N ASP A 284 10.31 -20.87 26.00
CA ASP A 284 11.12 -21.45 27.08
C ASP A 284 12.07 -20.37 27.66
N PRO A 285 12.00 -20.05 28.96
CA PRO A 285 12.86 -19.05 29.59
C PRO A 285 14.35 -19.29 29.39
N SER A 286 14.77 -20.54 29.16
CA SER A 286 16.17 -20.89 28.89
C SER A 286 16.66 -20.42 27.52
N THR A 287 15.74 -20.17 26.58
CA THR A 287 16.03 -19.69 25.22
C THR A 287 15.92 -18.18 25.09
N LYS A 288 15.41 -17.48 26.12
CA LYS A 288 15.28 -16.03 26.13
C LYS A 288 16.65 -15.36 26.22
N SER A 289 16.99 -14.66 25.14
CA SER A 289 18.16 -13.79 25.04
C SER A 289 17.71 -12.33 25.00
N PHE A 290 18.65 -11.40 25.17
CA PHE A 290 18.39 -9.97 24.94
C PHE A 290 17.76 -9.71 23.55
N PHE A 291 18.25 -10.41 22.52
CA PHE A 291 17.73 -10.28 21.17
C PHE A 291 16.33 -10.89 20.98
N SER A 292 15.89 -11.79 21.87
CA SER A 292 14.57 -12.42 21.76
C SER A 292 13.45 -11.39 21.82
N GLU A 293 13.55 -10.39 22.71
CA GLU A 293 12.56 -9.32 22.79
C GLU A 293 12.53 -8.46 21.51
N ILE A 294 13.71 -8.11 20.98
CA ILE A 294 13.84 -7.29 19.77
C ILE A 294 13.24 -8.01 18.55
N ILE A 295 13.60 -9.29 18.33
CA ILE A 295 13.13 -10.05 17.16
C ILE A 295 11.69 -10.56 17.31
N SER A 296 11.16 -10.63 18.54
CA SER A 296 9.76 -10.99 18.80
C SER A 296 8.77 -9.90 18.38
N SER A 297 9.25 -8.66 18.20
CA SER A 297 8.42 -7.54 17.76
C SER A 297 7.74 -7.86 16.43
N ILE A 298 6.40 -7.81 16.44
CA ILE A 298 5.60 -8.07 15.24
C ILE A 298 5.61 -6.82 14.37
N SER A 299 6.04 -6.94 13.12
CA SER A 299 6.09 -5.84 12.17
C SER A 299 4.76 -5.61 11.45
N ASP A 300 4.01 -6.67 11.18
CA ASP A 300 2.72 -6.60 10.50
C ASP A 300 1.78 -7.73 10.92
N VAL A 301 0.48 -7.44 10.92
CA VAL A 301 -0.61 -8.38 11.20
C VAL A 301 -1.68 -8.27 10.12
N LYS A 302 -2.13 -9.41 9.60
CA LYS A 302 -3.16 -9.47 8.55
C LYS A 302 -4.15 -10.61 8.75
N PHE A 303 -5.45 -10.30 8.71
CA PHE A 303 -6.48 -11.33 8.62
C PHE A 303 -6.50 -12.00 7.24
N SER A 304 -6.79 -13.30 7.23
CA SER A 304 -7.17 -13.99 6.01
C SER A 304 -8.51 -13.45 5.50
N ARG A 305 -8.76 -13.53 4.19
CA ARG A 305 -9.99 -12.97 3.57
C ARG A 305 -11.28 -13.61 4.11
N ASP A 306 -11.23 -14.87 4.52
CA ASP A 306 -12.33 -15.58 5.16
C ASP A 306 -12.48 -15.21 6.65
N GLY A 307 -11.52 -14.48 7.21
CA GLY A 307 -11.51 -14.07 8.61
C GLY A 307 -11.16 -15.19 9.58
N ARG A 308 -10.75 -16.38 9.12
CA ARG A 308 -10.48 -17.49 10.05
C ARG A 308 -9.07 -17.46 10.65
N TYR A 309 -8.10 -16.95 9.88
CA TYR A 309 -6.70 -16.99 10.23
C TYR A 309 -6.13 -15.59 10.40
N ILE A 310 -5.13 -15.48 11.28
CA ILE A 310 -4.32 -14.27 11.45
C ILE A 310 -2.90 -14.61 10.99
N LEU A 311 -2.36 -13.78 10.11
CA LEU A 311 -0.96 -13.81 9.71
C LEU A 311 -0.21 -12.78 10.52
N SER A 312 0.89 -13.17 11.14
CA SER A 312 1.79 -12.24 11.83
C SER A 312 3.21 -12.43 11.33
N ARG A 313 3.89 -11.32 11.06
CA ARG A 313 5.30 -11.30 10.68
C ARG A 313 6.12 -10.74 11.84
N ASP A 314 7.10 -11.52 12.29
CA ASP A 314 8.18 -11.02 13.16
C ASP A 314 9.49 -10.93 12.33
N TYR A 315 10.61 -10.58 12.95
CA TYR A 315 11.85 -10.38 12.20
C TYR A 315 12.33 -11.67 11.49
N LEU A 316 12.23 -12.83 12.16
CA LEU A 316 12.80 -14.09 11.67
C LEU A 316 11.78 -15.02 11.01
N THR A 317 10.52 -14.95 11.44
CA THR A 317 9.49 -15.93 11.15
C THR A 317 8.18 -15.27 10.69
N LEU A 318 7.41 -16.08 9.97
CA LEU A 318 6.05 -15.80 9.56
C LEU A 318 5.15 -16.84 10.24
N LYS A 319 4.19 -16.39 11.04
CA LYS A 319 3.30 -17.26 11.83
C LYS A 319 1.86 -17.13 11.35
N ILE A 320 1.18 -18.26 11.23
CA ILE A 320 -0.25 -18.35 10.92
C ILE A 320 -0.98 -18.85 12.15
N TRP A 321 -1.94 -18.09 12.64
CA TRP A 321 -2.77 -18.39 13.80
C TRP A 321 -4.21 -18.68 13.35
N ASP A 322 -4.92 -19.59 14.03
CA ASP A 322 -6.36 -19.76 13.87
C ASP A 322 -7.04 -18.95 14.99
N ILE A 323 -8.05 -18.14 14.69
CA ILE A 323 -8.74 -17.32 15.71
C ILE A 323 -9.33 -18.17 16.85
N ASN A 324 -9.60 -19.45 16.59
CA ASN A 324 -10.14 -20.37 17.58
C ASN A 324 -9.06 -21.04 18.44
N MET A 325 -7.78 -20.88 18.10
CA MET A 325 -6.64 -21.47 18.81
C MET A 325 -5.61 -20.38 19.14
N ASP A 326 -5.69 -19.88 20.37
CA ASP A 326 -4.88 -18.77 20.90
C ASP A 326 -3.57 -19.22 21.55
N SER A 327 -3.45 -20.49 21.94
CA SER A 327 -2.28 -21.01 22.66
C SER A 327 -1.00 -21.17 21.83
N LYS A 328 -1.11 -21.27 20.50
CA LYS A 328 0.04 -21.47 19.60
C LYS A 328 -0.33 -21.22 18.14
N PRO A 329 0.63 -20.84 17.28
CA PRO A 329 0.39 -20.76 15.84
C PRO A 329 0.10 -22.15 15.25
N VAL A 330 -0.74 -22.18 14.22
CA VAL A 330 -1.02 -23.37 13.40
C VAL A 330 0.20 -23.75 12.57
N LYS A 331 0.93 -22.75 12.05
CA LYS A 331 2.12 -22.94 11.24
C LYS A 331 3.11 -21.81 11.50
N THR A 332 4.37 -22.17 11.72
CA THR A 332 5.50 -21.25 11.85
C THR A 332 6.46 -21.52 10.73
N ILE A 333 6.82 -20.47 9.97
CA ILE A 333 7.67 -20.54 8.80
C ILE A 333 8.90 -19.67 9.06
N ASN A 334 10.08 -20.27 9.01
CA ASN A 334 11.33 -19.56 9.26
C ASN A 334 11.84 -18.93 7.97
N ILE A 335 11.98 -17.61 7.95
CA ILE A 335 12.37 -16.83 6.76
C ILE A 335 13.84 -16.45 6.83
N HIS A 336 14.26 -15.89 7.96
CA HIS A 336 15.62 -15.36 8.15
C HIS A 336 16.46 -16.18 9.13
N ASP A 337 16.25 -17.50 9.21
CA ASP A 337 16.99 -18.36 10.16
C ASP A 337 18.51 -18.27 9.97
N HIS A 338 18.95 -18.11 8.71
CA HIS A 338 20.35 -17.90 8.35
C HIS A 338 20.97 -16.59 8.88
N LEU A 339 20.15 -15.63 9.30
CA LEU A 339 20.59 -14.37 9.92
C LEU A 339 20.74 -14.49 11.43
N ARG A 340 20.29 -15.59 12.05
CA ARG A 340 20.31 -15.76 13.51
C ARG A 340 21.71 -15.70 14.11
N SER A 341 22.73 -16.15 13.39
CA SER A 341 24.12 -16.04 13.83
C SER A 341 24.73 -14.64 13.70
N LYS A 342 24.03 -13.72 13.00
CA LYS A 342 24.51 -12.36 12.67
C LYS A 342 23.67 -11.27 13.32
N LEU A 343 22.90 -11.60 14.36
CA LEU A 343 22.02 -10.66 15.05
C LEU A 343 22.79 -9.47 15.67
N CYS A 344 24.01 -9.69 16.16
CA CYS A 344 24.85 -8.59 16.66
C CYS A 344 25.18 -7.58 15.55
N ASP A 345 25.66 -8.05 14.39
CA ASP A 345 25.98 -7.19 13.25
C ASP A 345 24.75 -6.46 12.70
N LEU A 346 23.59 -7.13 12.73
CA LEU A 346 22.31 -6.53 12.31
C LEU A 346 21.81 -5.46 13.28
N TYR A 347 22.08 -5.63 14.58
CA TYR A 347 21.76 -4.65 15.60
C TYR A 347 22.66 -3.42 15.50
N GLU A 348 23.96 -3.60 15.26
CA GLU A 348 24.89 -2.47 15.07
C GLU A 348 24.58 -1.64 13.82
N ASN A 349 23.97 -2.25 12.80
CA ASN A 349 23.59 -1.58 11.55
C ASN A 349 22.13 -1.10 11.52
N ASP A 350 21.39 -1.19 12.64
CA ASP A 350 19.95 -0.90 12.77
C ASP A 350 19.02 -1.73 11.85
N SER A 351 19.55 -2.59 10.97
CA SER A 351 18.76 -3.46 10.08
C SER A 351 17.83 -4.40 10.84
N ILE A 352 18.14 -4.74 12.09
CA ILE A 352 17.25 -5.58 12.93
C ILE A 352 15.88 -4.94 13.19
N PHE A 353 15.75 -3.62 13.02
CA PHE A 353 14.50 -2.88 13.20
C PHE A 353 13.72 -2.70 11.88
N ASP A 354 14.20 -3.29 10.78
CA ASP A 354 13.49 -3.29 9.50
C ASP A 354 12.12 -4.00 9.65
N LYS A 355 11.07 -3.33 9.20
CA LYS A 355 9.69 -3.83 9.29
C LYS A 355 9.26 -4.46 7.98
N PHE A 356 9.22 -5.78 7.93
CA PHE A 356 8.71 -6.53 6.79
C PHE A 356 7.19 -6.70 6.86
N GLU A 357 6.51 -6.50 5.75
CA GLU A 357 5.08 -6.75 5.63
C GLU A 357 4.82 -8.18 5.13
N ALA A 358 3.62 -8.69 5.42
CA ALA A 358 3.17 -9.98 4.92
C ALA A 358 1.75 -9.89 4.39
N LEU A 359 1.46 -10.62 3.30
CA LEU A 359 0.19 -10.51 2.59
C LEU A 359 -0.40 -11.90 2.30
N TRP A 360 -1.73 -11.99 2.39
CA TRP A 360 -2.47 -13.14 1.92
C TRP A 360 -2.69 -13.07 0.40
N GLY A 361 -2.53 -14.22 -0.25
CA GLY A 361 -2.94 -14.42 -1.62
C GLY A 361 -4.46 -14.27 -1.79
N PRO A 362 -4.95 -14.02 -3.01
CA PRO A 362 -6.38 -13.81 -3.27
C PRO A 362 -7.27 -15.00 -2.89
N ASP A 363 -6.71 -16.21 -2.92
CA ASP A 363 -7.35 -17.48 -2.60
C ASP A 363 -7.25 -17.84 -1.11
N GLY A 364 -6.53 -17.07 -0.30
CA GLY A 364 -6.28 -17.35 1.12
C GLY A 364 -5.42 -18.60 1.37
N ARG A 365 -4.80 -19.17 0.32
CA ARG A 365 -3.92 -20.34 0.44
C ARG A 365 -2.47 -19.94 0.47
N LYS A 366 -2.10 -18.96 -0.34
CA LYS A 366 -0.70 -18.50 -0.40
C LYS A 366 -0.47 -17.32 0.54
N VAL A 367 0.74 -17.22 1.04
CA VAL A 367 1.23 -16.06 1.80
C VAL A 367 2.52 -15.56 1.16
N LEU A 368 2.68 -14.23 1.14
CA LEU A 368 3.84 -13.56 0.57
C LEU A 368 4.51 -12.69 1.63
N THR A 369 5.83 -12.71 1.67
CA THR A 369 6.62 -11.85 2.56
C THR A 369 7.96 -11.48 1.91
N GLY A 370 8.44 -10.27 2.17
CA GLY A 370 9.76 -9.81 1.70
C GLY A 370 10.93 -10.32 2.56
N SER A 371 12.12 -10.19 2.00
CA SER A 371 13.43 -10.45 2.62
C SER A 371 14.49 -9.48 2.05
N TYR A 372 15.70 -9.54 2.59
CA TYR A 372 16.87 -8.78 2.13
C TYR A 372 17.28 -9.16 0.69
N ASN A 373 18.13 -8.34 0.07
CA ASN A 373 18.66 -8.58 -1.29
C ASN A 373 17.59 -8.78 -2.36
N ASN A 374 16.45 -8.11 -2.18
CA ASN A 374 15.32 -8.15 -3.09
C ASN A 374 14.71 -9.55 -3.22
N TYR A 375 14.93 -10.43 -2.24
CA TYR A 375 14.23 -11.69 -2.19
C TYR A 375 12.86 -11.51 -1.57
N PHE A 376 11.93 -12.33 -2.01
CA PHE A 376 10.65 -12.50 -1.36
C PHE A 376 10.24 -13.96 -1.49
N HIS A 377 9.47 -14.39 -0.51
CA HIS A 377 9.07 -15.77 -0.37
C HIS A 377 7.57 -15.87 -0.60
N VAL A 378 7.16 -16.89 -1.34
CA VAL A 378 5.77 -17.26 -1.53
C VAL A 378 5.58 -18.66 -0.97
N PHE A 379 4.84 -18.75 0.13
CA PHE A 379 4.52 -20.03 0.77
C PHE A 379 3.10 -20.43 0.46
N ASP A 380 2.89 -21.74 0.38
CA ASP A 380 1.56 -22.31 0.48
C ASP A 380 1.26 -22.61 1.96
N LYS A 381 0.02 -22.34 2.39
CA LYS A 381 -0.45 -22.63 3.73
C LYS A 381 -0.54 -24.13 3.95
N ASP A 382 -1.04 -24.88 2.96
CA ASP A 382 -1.31 -26.32 3.11
C ASP A 382 -0.07 -27.16 2.82
N ASP A 383 0.78 -26.72 1.87
CA ASP A 383 2.03 -27.40 1.51
C ASP A 383 3.26 -26.80 2.21
N ALA A 384 4.35 -27.56 2.26
CA ALA A 384 5.65 -27.08 2.74
C ALA A 384 6.50 -26.42 1.64
N SER A 385 5.91 -26.08 0.49
CA SER A 385 6.64 -25.47 -0.62
C SER A 385 6.94 -24.01 -0.32
N ASP A 386 8.23 -23.67 -0.29
CA ASP A 386 8.73 -22.30 -0.34
C ASP A 386 9.20 -21.99 -1.76
N VAL A 387 8.61 -20.97 -2.37
CA VAL A 387 9.06 -20.43 -3.65
C VAL A 387 9.77 -19.11 -3.38
N VAL A 388 11.09 -19.14 -3.46
CA VAL A 388 11.94 -17.96 -3.29
C VAL A 388 12.15 -17.30 -4.65
N LEU A 389 11.86 -16.01 -4.75
CA LEU A 389 11.97 -15.24 -5.97
C LEU A 389 12.78 -13.96 -5.73
N GLN A 390 13.47 -13.48 -6.76
CA GLN A 390 14.34 -12.32 -6.67
C GLN A 390 13.90 -11.16 -7.57
N ALA A 391 13.78 -9.99 -6.96
CA ALA A 391 13.53 -8.71 -7.58
C ALA A 391 14.77 -8.07 -8.22
N ASP A 392 15.05 -8.37 -9.50
CA ASP A 392 16.16 -7.72 -10.23
C ASP A 392 15.75 -7.17 -11.61
N LYS A 393 16.34 -6.02 -11.97
CA LYS A 393 16.18 -5.34 -13.26
C LYS A 393 16.81 -6.13 -14.42
N SER A 394 17.74 -7.06 -14.15
CA SER A 394 18.41 -7.86 -15.18
C SER A 394 17.44 -8.70 -16.05
N ALA A 395 16.27 -9.09 -15.51
CA ALA A 395 15.15 -9.68 -16.26
C ALA A 395 14.75 -8.87 -17.51
N PHE A 396 14.84 -7.54 -17.41
CA PHE A 396 14.43 -6.62 -18.46
C PHE A 396 15.38 -6.66 -19.67
N LYS A 397 16.68 -6.88 -19.43
CA LYS A 397 17.70 -6.96 -20.49
C LYS A 397 17.58 -8.27 -21.27
N ALA A 398 17.25 -9.38 -20.62
CA ALA A 398 17.10 -10.69 -21.24
C ALA A 398 15.93 -10.76 -22.24
N LYS A 399 14.76 -10.21 -21.87
CA LYS A 399 13.56 -10.22 -22.74
C LYS A 399 13.75 -9.38 -24.02
N ARG A 400 14.53 -8.30 -23.95
CA ARG A 400 14.87 -7.46 -25.12
C ARG A 400 15.85 -8.17 -26.08
N ASN A 401 16.80 -8.94 -25.55
CA ASN A 401 17.74 -9.71 -26.37
C ASN A 401 17.09 -10.93 -27.05
N ALA A 402 16.09 -11.54 -26.41
CA ALA A 402 15.29 -12.62 -27.00
C ALA A 402 14.40 -12.14 -28.15
N ALA A 403 13.87 -10.90 -28.07
CA ALA A 403 13.10 -10.30 -29.16
C ALA A 403 13.96 -9.81 -30.35
N GLY A 404 15.29 -9.70 -30.18
CA GLY A 404 16.22 -9.15 -31.18
C GLY A 404 16.98 -10.17 -32.03
N LYS A 405 16.96 -11.47 -31.72
CA LYS A 405 17.68 -12.51 -32.50
C LYS A 405 16.76 -13.26 -33.46
N GLY A 406 16.26 -12.54 -34.46
CA GLY A 406 15.79 -13.12 -35.71
C GLY A 406 16.87 -13.04 -36.80
N LYS A 407 17.39 -14.21 -37.21
CA LYS A 407 18.30 -14.49 -38.34
C LYS A 407 19.81 -14.29 -38.12
N GLY A 408 20.53 -15.42 -38.03
CA GLY A 408 21.97 -15.52 -38.29
C GLY A 408 22.52 -16.90 -37.93
N LYS A 409 22.90 -17.71 -38.95
CA LYS A 409 23.55 -19.03 -38.81
C LYS A 409 25.01 -18.88 -38.36
N GLY A 410 25.49 -19.74 -37.44
CA GLY A 410 26.91 -19.91 -37.14
C GLY A 410 27.20 -20.79 -35.91
N SER A 411 28.12 -21.74 -36.06
CA SER A 411 28.52 -22.92 -35.26
C SER A 411 29.17 -22.67 -33.86
N PRO A 412 29.40 -23.71 -33.02
CA PRO A 412 29.39 -23.60 -31.57
C PRO A 412 30.77 -23.32 -30.96
N GLY A 413 30.81 -22.35 -30.04
CA GLY A 413 31.94 -22.12 -29.13
C GLY A 413 31.48 -22.35 -27.70
N VAL A 414 32.23 -23.17 -26.98
CA VAL A 414 32.01 -23.54 -25.58
C VAL A 414 32.01 -22.27 -24.71
N VAL A 415 30.87 -21.96 -24.11
CA VAL A 415 30.74 -20.97 -23.04
C VAL A 415 30.04 -21.68 -21.88
N THR A 416 30.74 -21.72 -20.76
CA THR A 416 30.31 -22.17 -19.44
C THR A 416 28.89 -21.68 -19.13
N GLN A 417 27.96 -22.61 -18.94
CA GLN A 417 26.58 -22.33 -18.57
C GLN A 417 26.55 -21.66 -17.18
N VAL A 418 26.26 -20.37 -17.15
CA VAL A 418 25.66 -19.72 -15.98
C VAL A 418 24.15 -19.74 -16.21
N ASN A 419 23.42 -20.35 -15.30
CA ASN A 419 21.97 -20.55 -15.37
C ASN A 419 21.27 -19.19 -15.16
N THR A 420 20.67 -18.64 -16.22
CA THR A 420 20.09 -17.27 -16.27
C THR A 420 18.56 -17.23 -16.21
N ASP A 421 17.91 -18.33 -15.86
CA ASP A 421 16.46 -18.35 -15.67
C ASP A 421 16.21 -18.20 -14.17
N ASN A 422 15.76 -17.01 -13.73
CA ASN A 422 14.97 -16.73 -12.51
C ASN A 422 15.21 -15.29 -12.05
N VAL A 423 14.44 -14.34 -12.57
CA VAL A 423 14.48 -12.95 -12.08
C VAL A 423 13.09 -12.32 -12.19
N VAL A 424 12.40 -12.07 -11.07
CA VAL A 424 11.15 -11.30 -11.01
C VAL A 424 10.83 -10.77 -9.61
N SER A 425 10.41 -9.51 -9.51
CA SER A 425 10.38 -8.67 -8.31
C SER A 425 9.11 -8.55 -7.48
N CYS A 426 9.28 -8.56 -6.15
CA CYS A 426 8.50 -7.93 -5.08
C CYS A 426 9.51 -7.47 -3.98
N GLU A 427 9.34 -6.29 -3.40
CA GLU A 427 10.26 -5.76 -2.37
C GLU A 427 9.50 -5.25 -1.15
N CYS A 428 9.92 -5.76 0.02
CA CYS A 428 9.97 -5.03 1.29
C CYS A 428 11.45 -4.97 1.67
N ALA A 429 11.93 -3.79 2.04
CA ALA A 429 13.35 -3.50 2.22
C ALA A 429 13.95 -4.16 3.46
N GLY A 430 15.23 -4.52 3.33
CA GLY A 430 16.20 -4.54 4.40
C GLY A 430 17.63 -4.50 3.83
N SER A 431 18.56 -3.89 4.57
CA SER A 431 19.99 -3.67 4.22
C SER A 431 20.93 -4.79 4.70
N TRP A 432 21.84 -5.28 3.83
CA TRP A 432 23.05 -6.02 4.23
C TRP A 432 24.27 -5.60 3.40
N GLY A 433 25.32 -5.10 4.08
CA GLY A 433 26.68 -4.99 3.56
C GLY A 433 27.02 -3.71 2.79
N GLY A 434 27.50 -2.67 3.50
CA GLY A 434 28.51 -1.67 3.07
C GLY A 434 28.25 -0.77 1.85
N GLU A 435 27.31 -1.12 0.99
CA GLU A 435 26.84 -0.36 -0.16
C GLU A 435 25.32 -0.23 0.01
N ARG A 436 24.80 1.00 0.01
CA ARG A 436 23.35 1.26 0.13
C ARG A 436 22.63 0.79 -1.15
N TRP A 437 22.33 -0.50 -1.24
CA TRP A 437 21.47 -1.05 -2.28
C TRP A 437 20.02 -0.91 -1.84
N ARG A 438 19.38 0.20 -2.25
CA ARG A 438 17.98 0.55 -1.96
C ARG A 438 17.20 0.52 -3.27
N PRO A 439 16.21 -0.38 -3.45
CA PRO A 439 15.62 -0.55 -4.75
C PRO A 439 14.27 0.16 -4.89
N ARG A 440 13.76 0.10 -6.13
CA ARG A 440 13.32 1.24 -6.94
C ARG A 440 11.91 1.11 -7.53
N LEU A 441 11.22 0.00 -7.31
CA LEU A 441 10.33 -0.53 -8.34
C LEU A 441 9.12 -1.24 -7.74
N GLY A 442 7.92 -0.77 -8.07
CA GLY A 442 6.72 -1.59 -8.03
C GLY A 442 6.80 -2.57 -9.19
N ALA A 443 6.87 -3.86 -8.89
CA ALA A 443 6.74 -4.91 -9.88
C ALA A 443 5.55 -5.78 -9.54
N LEU A 444 4.80 -6.11 -10.59
CA LEU A 444 3.55 -6.83 -10.46
C LEU A 444 3.77 -8.25 -10.98
N LEU A 445 3.70 -9.20 -10.07
CA LEU A 445 3.84 -10.62 -10.34
C LEU A 445 2.50 -11.22 -10.68
N LEU A 446 2.45 -12.00 -11.76
CA LEU A 446 1.24 -12.70 -12.16
C LEU A 446 1.53 -14.15 -12.45
N ARG A 447 0.66 -14.99 -11.87
CA ARG A 447 0.43 -16.34 -12.34
C ARG A 447 -0.67 -16.26 -13.42
N PRO A 448 -0.51 -16.93 -14.57
CA PRO A 448 -1.56 -16.98 -15.59
C PRO A 448 -2.85 -17.64 -15.09
#